data_AF-A0A356BDU1-F1
#
_entry.id   AF-A0A356BDU1-F1
#
_cell.length_a   1.000
_cell.length_b   1.000
_cell.length_c   1.000
_cell.angle_alpha   90.00
_cell.angle_beta   90.00
_cell.angle_gamma   90.00
#
_symmetry.space_group_name_H-M   'P 1'
#
loop_
_entity.id
_entity.type
_entity.pdbx_description
1 polymer ?
#
loop_
_entity_poly.entity_id
_entity_poly.type
_entity_poly.pdbx_seq_one_letter_code
_entity_poly.pdbx_strand_id
1 'polypeptide(L)'
;HLTGSVAEGLLINNNCTVAPADALMPVATVYLYEGADRPLAELSDNGGDNTYQPYASTNVYFDGVSEYSFSLGFIDAGVYTAALSCDVQDDPEVADEVMFLQAQNTEITASSTPVEADFSE
;
A
#
# COMPACT_ATOMS: atom_id res chain seq x y z
N HIS A 1 2.09 14.05 -2.56
CA HIS A 1 2.77 12.81 -2.14
C HIS A 1 2.03 12.24 -0.96
N LEU A 2 2.09 10.93 -0.79
CA LEU A 2 1.40 10.18 0.26
C LEU A 2 2.45 9.55 1.17
N THR A 3 2.26 9.66 2.48
CA THR A 3 3.03 8.92 3.49
C THR A 3 2.04 8.20 4.38
N GLY A 4 2.49 7.15 5.06
CA GLY A 4 1.59 6.49 5.98
C GLY A 4 2.24 5.46 6.87
N SER A 5 1.41 4.97 7.78
CA SER A 5 1.73 3.93 8.75
C SER A 5 0.82 2.72 8.59
N VAL A 6 1.32 1.57 9.02
CA VAL A 6 0.55 0.34 9.15
C VAL A 6 0.65 -0.14 10.60
N ALA A 7 -0.49 -0.44 11.22
CA ALA A 7 -0.50 -0.98 12.57
C ALA A 7 0.09 -2.40 12.60
N GLU A 8 1.01 -2.67 13.53
CA GLU A 8 1.59 -4.00 13.69
C GLU A 8 0.52 -5.07 13.93
N GLY A 9 -0.52 -4.75 14.72
CA GLY A 9 -1.64 -5.65 14.98
C GLY A 9 -2.36 -6.10 13.71
N LEU A 10 -2.54 -5.19 12.74
CA LEU A 10 -3.14 -5.51 11.44
C LEU A 10 -2.26 -6.50 10.66
N LEU A 11 -0.95 -6.29 10.65
CA LEU A 11 0.02 -7.20 10.01
C LEU A 11 0.00 -8.59 10.66
N ILE A 12 0.02 -8.65 12.00
CA ILE A 12 -0.04 -9.91 12.77
C ILE A 12 -1.34 -10.67 12.47
N ASN A 13 -2.48 -9.98 12.52
CA ASN A 13 -3.79 -10.61 12.35
C ASN A 13 -4.01 -11.16 10.93
N ASN A 14 -3.27 -10.65 9.95
CA ASN A 14 -3.30 -11.13 8.57
C ASN A 14 -2.10 -12.02 8.19
N ASN A 15 -1.28 -12.43 9.18
CA ASN A 15 -0.09 -13.28 8.98
C ASN A 15 0.95 -12.67 8.03
N CYS A 16 1.04 -11.34 7.94
CA CYS A 16 2.18 -10.71 7.27
C CYS A 16 3.46 -10.94 8.08
N THR A 17 4.62 -10.71 7.45
CA THR A 17 5.89 -10.65 8.19
C THR A 17 5.88 -9.42 9.11
N VAL A 18 6.45 -9.53 10.31
CA VAL A 18 6.61 -8.41 11.26
C VAL A 18 7.99 -8.44 11.88
N ALA A 19 8.50 -7.27 12.26
CA ALA A 19 9.82 -7.06 12.89
C ALA A 19 10.95 -7.94 12.29
N PRO A 20 11.19 -7.91 10.96
CA PRO A 20 12.26 -8.68 10.36
C PRO A 20 13.62 -8.29 10.94
N ALA A 21 14.55 -9.25 11.01
CA ALA A 21 15.91 -8.98 11.49
C ALA A 21 16.69 -7.99 10.59
N ASP A 22 16.33 -7.95 9.30
CA ASP A 22 16.82 -6.97 8.34
C ASP A 22 15.69 -5.97 8.03
N ALA A 23 15.86 -4.72 8.46
CA ALA A 23 14.91 -3.63 8.26
C ALA A 23 14.76 -3.21 6.79
N LEU A 24 15.65 -3.68 5.90
CA LEU A 24 15.51 -3.48 4.45
C LEU A 24 14.57 -4.49 3.80
N MET A 25 14.09 -5.49 4.54
CA MET A 25 13.07 -6.40 4.03
C MET A 25 11.68 -5.75 4.13
N PRO A 26 10.91 -5.73 3.03
CA PRO A 26 9.54 -5.27 3.05
C PRO A 26 8.67 -6.24 3.86
N VAL A 27 7.66 -5.71 4.53
CA VAL A 27 6.71 -6.52 5.33
C VAL A 27 5.30 -6.55 4.74
N ALA A 28 4.99 -5.57 3.89
CA ALA A 28 3.73 -5.40 3.17
C ALA A 28 3.94 -4.47 1.98
N THR A 29 2.94 -4.36 1.12
CA THR A 29 2.93 -3.50 -0.07
C THR A 29 1.67 -2.65 -0.07
N VAL A 30 1.82 -1.37 -0.39
CA VAL A 30 0.72 -0.44 -0.61
C VAL A 30 0.61 -0.12 -2.09
N TYR A 31 -0.59 -0.28 -2.62
CA TYR A 31 -0.96 0.07 -3.99
C TYR A 31 -1.94 1.23 -3.97
N LEU A 32 -1.75 2.20 -4.86
CA LEU A 32 -2.58 3.37 -4.99
C LEU A 32 -3.36 3.30 -6.31
N TYR A 33 -4.65 3.55 -6.28
CA TYR A 33 -5.54 3.47 -7.44
C TYR A 33 -6.29 4.79 -7.63
N GLU A 34 -6.47 5.23 -8.87
CA GLU A 34 -7.23 6.44 -9.16
C GLU A 34 -8.74 6.26 -8.88
N GLY A 35 -9.33 7.26 -8.21
CA GLY A 35 -10.72 7.28 -7.79
C GLY A 35 -10.96 6.68 -6.41
N ALA A 36 -12.12 6.98 -5.82
CA ALA A 36 -12.55 6.46 -4.53
C ALA A 36 -13.27 5.11 -4.67
N ASP A 37 -13.39 4.43 -3.52
CA ASP A 37 -14.27 3.27 -3.30
C ASP A 37 -14.00 2.11 -4.27
N ARG A 38 -12.73 1.88 -4.64
CA ARG A 38 -12.34 0.74 -5.46
C ARG A 38 -12.49 -0.57 -4.66
N PRO A 39 -13.37 -1.51 -5.06
CA PRO A 39 -13.57 -2.76 -4.33
C PRO A 39 -12.31 -3.63 -4.40
N LEU A 40 -11.91 -4.23 -3.28
CA LEU A 40 -10.70 -5.06 -3.18
C LEU A 40 -10.63 -6.17 -4.25
N ALA A 41 -11.76 -6.81 -4.55
CA ALA A 41 -11.84 -7.90 -5.52
C ALA A 41 -11.68 -7.46 -7.00
N GLU A 42 -11.67 -6.15 -7.26
CA GLU A 42 -11.49 -5.58 -8.59
C GLU A 42 -10.14 -4.88 -8.75
N LEU A 43 -9.30 -4.86 -7.71
CA LEU A 43 -7.97 -4.28 -7.70
C LEU A 43 -6.95 -5.22 -8.34
N SER A 44 -6.00 -4.66 -9.07
CA SER A 44 -4.86 -5.39 -9.64
C SER A 44 -3.54 -5.00 -8.98
N ASP A 45 -2.65 -5.97 -8.90
CA ASP A 45 -1.20 -5.79 -8.81
C ASP A 45 -0.61 -5.06 -10.04
N ASN A 46 0.71 -4.82 -10.04
CA ASN A 46 1.35 -4.21 -11.19
C ASN A 46 1.45 -5.23 -12.33
N GLY A 47 0.92 -4.90 -13.51
CA GLY A 47 0.91 -5.86 -14.63
C GLY A 47 -0.26 -6.85 -14.58
N GLY A 48 -1.15 -6.73 -13.59
CA GLY A 48 -2.37 -7.49 -13.44
C GLY A 48 -3.45 -7.18 -14.49
N ASP A 49 -4.51 -8.01 -14.50
CA ASP A 49 -5.59 -7.95 -15.50
C ASP A 49 -6.98 -7.57 -14.94
N ASN A 50 -7.08 -7.18 -13.66
CA ASN A 50 -8.35 -6.75 -13.06
C ASN A 50 -8.74 -5.33 -13.50
N THR A 51 -9.96 -4.94 -13.13
CA THR A 51 -10.59 -3.67 -13.56
C THR A 51 -9.76 -2.44 -13.21
N TYR A 52 -9.21 -2.36 -12.00
CA TYR A 52 -8.48 -1.20 -11.51
C TYR A 52 -7.00 -1.49 -11.43
N GLN A 53 -6.25 -0.87 -12.33
CA GLN A 53 -4.80 -0.92 -12.37
C GLN A 53 -4.19 0.07 -11.35
N PRO A 54 -3.09 -0.28 -10.70
CA PRO A 54 -2.44 0.60 -9.75
C PRO A 54 -1.83 1.80 -10.50
N TYR A 55 -2.05 2.99 -9.95
CA TYR A 55 -1.36 4.22 -10.34
C TYR A 55 0.11 4.19 -9.91
N ALA A 56 0.37 3.70 -8.70
CA ALA A 56 1.71 3.52 -8.14
C ALA A 56 1.66 2.51 -6.99
N SER A 57 2.81 1.90 -6.66
CA SER A 57 2.95 1.06 -5.47
C SER A 57 4.25 1.36 -4.72
N THR A 58 4.28 1.00 -3.44
CA THR A 58 5.46 1.07 -2.58
C THR A 58 5.41 -0.03 -1.54
N ASN A 59 6.59 -0.42 -1.06
CA ASN A 59 6.68 -1.30 0.09
C ASN A 59 6.52 -0.55 1.42
N VAL A 60 6.13 -1.31 2.44
CA VAL A 60 6.11 -0.93 3.85
C VAL A 60 7.33 -1.55 4.53
N TYR A 61 8.05 -0.76 5.31
CA TYR A 61 9.27 -1.19 6.01
C TYR A 61 9.14 -0.99 7.51
N PHE A 62 9.76 -1.90 8.26
CA PHE A 62 9.97 -1.77 9.69
C PHE A 62 11.16 -0.83 9.95
N ASP A 63 11.02 0.12 10.87
CA ASP A 63 12.07 1.07 11.23
C ASP A 63 13.21 0.47 12.08
N GLY A 64 13.06 -0.79 12.53
CA GLY A 64 13.98 -1.47 13.41
C GLY A 64 13.66 -1.29 14.90
N VAL A 65 12.59 -0.57 15.25
CA VAL A 65 12.21 -0.23 16.62
C VAL A 65 10.75 -0.59 16.91
N SER A 66 9.80 0.04 16.22
CA SER A 66 8.35 -0.12 16.49
C SER A 66 7.42 0.32 15.36
N GLU A 67 7.92 0.99 14.33
CA GLU A 67 7.08 1.62 13.31
C GLU A 67 7.16 0.90 11.98
N TYR A 68 6.03 0.87 11.28
CA TYR A 68 5.89 0.33 9.93
C TYR A 68 5.39 1.44 9.02
N SER A 69 6.23 1.92 8.12
CA SER A 69 5.95 3.13 7.32
C SER A 69 6.19 2.94 5.83
N PHE A 70 5.53 3.79 5.04
CA PHE A 70 5.68 3.84 3.59
C PHE A 70 5.58 5.27 3.05
N SER A 71 6.09 5.48 1.83
CA SER A 71 5.96 6.76 1.13
C SER A 71 5.85 6.58 -0.38
N LEU A 72 4.88 7.28 -0.97
CA LEU A 72 4.68 7.40 -2.42
C LEU A 72 4.89 8.86 -2.85
N GLY A 73 5.92 9.08 -3.65
CA GLY A 73 6.22 10.36 -4.28
C GLY A 73 5.45 10.59 -5.57
N PHE A 74 5.47 11.83 -6.07
CA PHE A 74 5.00 12.20 -7.43
C PHE A 74 3.61 11.67 -7.80
N ILE A 75 2.62 11.95 -6.94
CA ILE A 75 1.21 11.66 -7.21
C ILE A 75 0.52 12.96 -7.62
N ASP A 76 -0.26 12.92 -8.70
CA ASP A 76 -1.10 14.04 -9.13
C ASP A 76 -2.19 14.36 -8.10
N ALA A 77 -2.69 15.60 -8.12
CA ALA A 77 -3.79 15.97 -7.25
C ALA A 77 -5.08 15.28 -7.70
N GLY A 78 -5.77 14.63 -6.77
CA GLY A 78 -6.94 13.81 -7.09
C GLY A 78 -7.40 12.96 -5.91
N VAL A 79 -8.49 12.22 -6.13
CA VAL A 79 -9.01 11.25 -5.17
C VAL A 79 -8.51 9.86 -5.57
N TYR A 80 -8.07 9.09 -4.59
CA TYR A 80 -7.48 7.77 -4.77
C TYR A 80 -8.01 6.79 -3.73
N THR A 81 -7.85 5.51 -4.02
CA THR A 81 -7.96 4.41 -3.06
C THR A 81 -6.57 3.84 -2.83
N ALA A 82 -6.10 3.81 -1.59
CA ALA A 82 -4.87 3.12 -1.20
C ALA A 82 -5.23 1.76 -0.59
N ALA A 83 -4.65 0.68 -1.09
CA ALA A 83 -4.88 -0.67 -0.61
C ALA A 83 -3.59 -1.34 -0.12
N LEU A 84 -3.71 -2.13 0.95
CA LEU A 84 -2.60 -2.83 1.60
C LEU A 84 -2.66 -4.33 1.29
N SER A 85 -1.51 -4.94 1.03
CA SER A 85 -1.33 -6.39 0.88
C SER A 85 -0.11 -6.88 1.68
N CYS A 86 -0.16 -8.13 2.17
CA CYS A 86 1.04 -8.81 2.70
C CYS A 86 1.98 -9.30 1.59
N ASP A 87 1.53 -9.33 0.33
CA ASP A 87 2.27 -9.88 -0.79
C ASP A 87 3.33 -8.86 -1.23
N VAL A 88 4.58 -9.13 -0.83
CA VAL A 88 5.75 -8.28 -1.05
C VAL A 88 6.60 -8.71 -2.25
N GLN A 89 6.21 -9.78 -2.92
CA GLN A 89 6.84 -10.24 -4.16
C GLN A 89 5.80 -10.07 -5.27
N ASP A 90 6.11 -9.17 -6.19
CA ASP A 90 5.27 -8.76 -7.32
C ASP A 90 6.21 -8.58 -8.52
N ASP A 91 5.95 -9.31 -9.62
CA ASP A 91 6.64 -9.11 -10.89
C ASP A 91 5.81 -8.11 -11.73
N PRO A 92 6.24 -6.85 -11.86
CA PRO A 92 5.41 -5.80 -12.46
C PRO A 92 5.08 -6.00 -13.95
N GLU A 93 5.69 -7.00 -14.60
CA GLU A 93 5.46 -7.35 -15.99
C GLU A 93 4.51 -8.55 -16.16
N VAL A 94 3.99 -9.13 -15.07
CA VAL A 94 3.17 -10.34 -15.05
C VAL A 94 1.99 -10.14 -14.11
N ALA A 95 0.83 -10.71 -14.47
CA ALA A 95 -0.31 -10.78 -13.55
C ALA A 95 -0.06 -11.83 -12.46
N ASP A 96 0.19 -11.38 -11.24
CA ASP A 96 0.35 -12.18 -10.04
C ASP A 96 -0.96 -12.26 -9.23
N GLU A 97 -1.09 -13.30 -8.42
CA GLU A 97 -2.20 -13.39 -7.46
C GLU A 97 -1.83 -12.62 -6.18
N VAL A 98 -2.35 -11.40 -6.04
CA VAL A 98 -2.17 -10.54 -4.87
C VAL A 98 -3.47 -10.39 -4.09
N MET A 99 -3.40 -10.61 -2.77
CA MET A 99 -4.53 -10.49 -1.86
C MET A 99 -4.48 -9.17 -1.10
N PHE A 100 -5.52 -8.35 -1.24
CA PHE A 100 -5.65 -7.09 -0.51
C PHE A 100 -6.43 -7.27 0.80
N LEU A 101 -5.91 -6.66 1.88
CA LEU A 101 -6.44 -6.76 3.23
C LEU A 101 -7.44 -5.64 3.54
N GLN A 102 -7.08 -4.42 3.18
CA GLN A 102 -7.81 -3.20 3.49
C GLN A 102 -7.59 -2.18 2.40
N ALA A 103 -8.58 -1.33 2.17
CA ALA A 103 -8.48 -0.15 1.33
C ALA A 103 -9.06 1.07 2.03
N GLN A 104 -8.48 2.24 1.75
CA GLN A 104 -8.97 3.52 2.25
C GLN A 104 -8.90 4.58 1.15
N ASN A 105 -9.84 5.52 1.19
CA ASN A 105 -9.82 6.66 0.28
C ASN A 105 -8.88 7.74 0.80
N THR A 106 -8.15 8.38 -0.11
CA THR A 106 -7.29 9.52 0.19
C THR A 106 -7.45 10.59 -0.88
N GLU A 107 -7.37 11.85 -0.49
CA GLU A 107 -7.42 12.98 -1.42
C GLU A 107 -6.07 13.68 -1.44
N ILE A 108 -5.35 13.53 -2.55
CA ILE A 108 -4.08 14.18 -2.79
C ILE A 108 -4.34 15.61 -3.26
N THR A 109 -3.80 16.58 -2.52
CA THR A 109 -3.85 17.99 -2.91
C THR A 109 -2.51 18.42 -3.51
N ALA A 110 -2.55 19.35 -4.46
CA ALA A 110 -1.34 19.96 -5.02
C ALA A 110 -0.69 20.88 -3.98
N SER A 111 0.09 20.29 -3.06
CA SER A 111 0.79 20.99 -2.00
C SER A 111 2.15 20.37 -1.70
N SER A 112 2.96 21.07 -0.90
CA SER A 112 4.23 20.55 -0.38
C SER A 112 4.07 19.65 0.84
N THR A 113 2.85 19.53 1.38
CA THR A 113 2.58 18.75 2.58
C THR A 113 2.17 17.33 2.19
N PRO A 114 2.76 16.28 2.81
CA PRO A 114 2.28 14.93 2.61
C PRO A 114 0.83 14.79 3.03
N VAL A 115 0.07 14.02 2.28
CA VAL A 115 -1.18 13.44 2.80
C VAL A 115 -0.81 12.21 3.60
N GLU A 116 -1.43 12.01 4.76
CA GLU A 116 -1.21 10.85 5.61
C GLU A 116 -2.29 9.80 5.40
N ALA A 117 -1.87 8.54 5.32
CA ALA A 117 -2.70 7.36 5.25
C ALA A 117 -2.38 6.47 6.45
N ASP A 118 -3.41 5.94 7.12
CA ASP A 118 -3.25 5.06 8.28
C ASP A 118 -4.01 3.75 8.07
N PHE A 119 -3.30 2.64 8.09
CA PHE A 119 -3.89 1.31 8.03
C PHE A 119 -3.94 0.73 9.43
N SER A 120 -5.07 0.94 10.11
CA SER A 120 -5.36 0.39 11.43
C SER A 120 -6.55 -0.58 11.37
N GLU A 121 -6.68 -1.40 12.42
CA GLU A 121 -7.88 -2.23 12.66
C GLU A 121 -9.15 -1.39 12.91
#